data_AF-Q5BR88-F1
#
_entry.id   AF-Q5BR88-F1
#
_cell.length_a   1.000
_cell.length_b   1.000
_cell.length_c   1.000
_cell.angle_alpha   90.00
_cell.angle_beta   90.00
_cell.angle_gamma   90.00
#
_symmetry.space_group_name_H-M   'P 1'
#
loop_
_entity.id
_entity.type
_entity.pdbx_description
1 polymer ?
#
loop_
_entity_poly.entity_id
_entity_poly.type
_entity_poly.pdbx_seq_one_letter_code
_entity_poly.pdbx_strand_id
1 'polypeptide(L)'
;MSDDSFIDDSEALQSKEYARVVRDIHRALKFDPRRYKDVNPYEDLRCMEAKYCDIEKEERRSARLAALEDNEELIRDMKRRKEKMIRKRQQFLDDND
;
A
#
# COMPACT_ATOMS: atom_id res chain seq x y z
N MET A 1 -50.93 15.58 29.46
CA MET A 1 -50.20 15.79 28.19
C MET A 1 -48.77 16.05 28.60
N SER A 2 -47.84 15.14 28.29
CA SER A 2 -46.42 15.34 28.60
C SER A 2 -45.84 16.32 27.60
N ASP A 3 -45.25 17.38 28.14
CA ASP A 3 -44.52 18.41 27.41
C ASP A 3 -43.14 17.84 27.05
N ASP A 4 -43.03 17.30 25.82
CA ASP A 4 -41.81 16.72 25.25
C ASP A 4 -40.81 17.81 24.76
N SER A 5 -40.93 19.06 25.25
CA SER A 5 -40.07 20.18 24.85
C SER A 5 -38.70 20.21 25.55
N PHE A 6 -38.38 19.22 26.41
CA PHE A 6 -37.09 19.15 27.11
C PHE A 6 -35.91 18.83 26.17
N ILE A 7 -36.17 18.12 25.07
CA ILE A 7 -35.16 17.84 24.05
C ILE A 7 -35.43 18.75 22.85
N ASP A 8 -34.63 19.80 22.72
CA ASP A 8 -34.60 20.66 21.55
C ASP A 8 -33.80 19.96 20.42
N ASP A 9 -34.46 19.07 19.69
CA ASP A 9 -33.89 18.40 18.50
C ASP A 9 -33.62 19.38 17.33
N SER A 10 -33.83 20.70 17.51
CA SER A 10 -33.51 21.70 16.49
C SER A 10 -32.01 21.93 16.30
N GLU A 11 -31.16 21.42 17.20
CA GLU A 11 -29.72 21.30 17.01
C GLU A 11 -29.33 20.05 16.19
N ALA A 12 -30.17 19.67 15.22
CA ALA A 12 -29.76 18.85 14.09
C ALA A 12 -28.62 19.58 13.37
N LEU A 13 -27.37 19.34 13.83
CA LEU A 13 -26.11 19.83 13.30
C LEU A 13 -26.28 20.10 11.82
N GLN A 14 -26.27 21.39 11.48
CA GLN A 14 -26.63 21.92 10.17
C GLN A 14 -26.19 20.94 9.09
N SER A 15 -27.13 20.29 8.40
CA SER A 15 -26.84 19.19 7.45
C SER A 15 -25.73 19.52 6.43
N LYS A 16 -25.51 20.82 6.17
CA LYS A 16 -24.43 21.39 5.36
C LYS A 16 -23.04 21.25 5.96
N GLU A 17 -22.87 21.37 7.28
CA GLU A 17 -21.60 21.19 7.99
C GLU A 17 -21.20 19.72 8.02
N TYR A 18 -22.14 18.82 8.36
CA TYR A 18 -21.91 17.38 8.28
C TYR A 18 -21.46 16.94 6.88
N ALA A 19 -22.14 17.43 5.83
CA ALA A 19 -21.76 17.13 4.45
C ALA A 19 -20.40 17.73 4.02
N ARG A 20 -19.91 18.79 4.69
CA ARG A 20 -18.54 19.30 4.48
C ARG A 20 -17.52 18.36 5.12
N VAL A 21 -17.73 18.02 6.39
CA VAL A 21 -16.84 17.11 7.14
C VAL A 21 -16.70 15.77 6.44
N VAL A 22 -17.82 15.16 6.00
CA VAL A 22 -17.78 13.88 5.26
C VAL A 22 -16.98 13.99 3.96
N ARG A 23 -17.14 15.10 3.21
CA ARG A 23 -16.36 15.31 1.98
C ARG A 23 -14.87 15.49 2.26
N ASP A 24 -14.52 16.17 3.34
CA ASP A 24 -13.13 16.37 3.74
C ASP A 24 -12.49 15.05 4.18
N ILE A 25 -13.21 14.22 4.93
CA ILE A 25 -12.79 12.85 5.29
C ILE A 25 -12.57 12.01 4.03
N HIS A 26 -13.53 12.00 3.10
CA HIS A 26 -13.39 11.25 1.84
C HIS A 26 -12.17 11.70 1.05
N ARG A 27 -11.91 13.01 0.98
CA ARG A 27 -10.74 13.58 0.30
C ARG A 27 -9.43 13.20 0.98
N ALA A 28 -9.39 13.25 2.31
CA ALA A 28 -8.21 12.91 3.11
C ALA A 28 -7.84 11.43 2.97
N LEU A 29 -8.84 10.54 3.05
CA LEU A 29 -8.65 9.09 2.97
C LEU A 29 -8.59 8.54 1.54
N LYS A 30 -8.73 9.41 0.51
CA LYS A 30 -8.87 9.00 -0.90
C LYS A 30 -10.01 7.99 -1.10
N PHE A 31 -11.06 8.13 -0.30
CA PHE A 31 -12.24 7.29 -0.36
C PHE A 31 -13.20 7.83 -1.43
N ASP A 32 -13.59 6.99 -2.37
CA ASP A 32 -14.61 7.29 -3.38
C ASP A 32 -15.83 6.41 -3.16
N PRO A 33 -16.96 6.98 -2.68
CA PRO A 33 -18.20 6.22 -2.44
C PRO A 33 -18.72 5.50 -3.69
N ARG A 34 -18.41 6.00 -4.90
CA ARG A 34 -18.90 5.41 -6.15
C ARG A 34 -18.30 4.03 -6.42
N ARG A 35 -17.10 3.76 -5.91
CA ARG A 35 -16.43 2.45 -6.03
C ARG A 35 -17.13 1.35 -5.25
N TYR A 36 -17.97 1.73 -4.28
CA TYR A 36 -18.66 0.82 -3.37
C TYR A 36 -20.17 0.80 -3.59
N LYS A 37 -20.64 1.35 -4.73
CA LYS A 37 -22.08 1.44 -5.04
C LYS A 37 -22.76 0.06 -5.04
N ASP A 38 -22.05 -0.94 -5.56
CA ASP A 38 -22.57 -2.30 -5.73
C ASP A 38 -22.11 -3.26 -4.62
N VAL A 39 -21.40 -2.73 -3.60
CA VAL A 39 -20.94 -3.55 -2.47
C VAL A 39 -22.10 -3.79 -1.53
N ASN A 40 -22.47 -5.06 -1.36
CA ASN A 40 -23.50 -5.46 -0.42
C ASN A 40 -22.89 -5.60 0.98
N PRO A 41 -23.35 -4.81 1.99
CA PRO A 41 -22.83 -4.90 3.36
C PRO A 41 -23.02 -6.26 4.03
N TYR A 42 -23.93 -7.09 3.49
CA TYR A 42 -24.27 -8.41 4.01
C TYR A 42 -23.71 -9.54 3.13
N GLU A 43 -22.83 -9.22 2.17
CA GLU A 43 -22.18 -10.24 1.36
C GLU A 43 -21.29 -11.13 2.21
N ASP A 44 -21.30 -12.43 1.91
CA ASP A 44 -20.43 -13.39 2.57
C ASP A 44 -18.99 -13.25 2.05
N LEU A 45 -18.14 -12.61 2.85
CA LEU A 45 -16.75 -12.33 2.50
C LEU A 45 -15.80 -13.52 2.72
N ARG A 46 -16.30 -14.70 3.12
CA ARG A 46 -15.44 -15.89 3.33
C ARG A 46 -14.70 -16.33 2.07
N CYS A 47 -15.18 -15.95 0.88
CA CYS A 47 -14.48 -16.21 -0.38
C CYS A 47 -13.18 -15.40 -0.55
N MET A 48 -13.02 -14.30 0.21
CA MET A 48 -11.81 -13.46 0.20
C MET A 48 -10.74 -13.98 1.16
N GLU A 49 -11.09 -14.91 2.04
CA GLU A 49 -10.16 -15.48 3.01
C GLU A 49 -9.27 -16.53 2.35
N ALA A 50 -7.96 -16.38 2.50
CA ALA A 50 -7.00 -17.38 2.05
C ALA A 50 -6.93 -18.54 3.04
N LYS A 51 -6.84 -19.78 2.52
CA LYS A 51 -6.59 -20.95 3.35
C LYS A 51 -5.13 -20.96 3.80
N TYR A 52 -4.88 -21.52 4.98
CA TYR A 52 -3.53 -21.66 5.54
C TYR A 52 -2.53 -22.30 4.55
N CYS A 53 -2.93 -23.35 3.84
CA CYS A 53 -2.05 -24.02 2.88
C CYS A 53 -1.72 -23.16 1.65
N ASP A 54 -2.59 -22.23 1.27
CA ASP A 54 -2.35 -21.30 0.16
C ASP A 54 -1.41 -20.17 0.62
N ILE A 55 -1.55 -19.73 1.87
CA ILE A 55 -0.61 -18.79 2.51
C ILE A 55 0.79 -19.38 2.56
N GLU A 56 0.97 -20.61 3.06
CA GLU A 56 2.30 -21.25 3.12
C GLU A 56 2.94 -21.41 1.73
N LYS A 57 2.15 -21.70 0.70
CA LYS A 57 2.64 -21.79 -0.68
C LYS A 57 3.11 -20.44 -1.18
N GLU A 58 2.36 -19.37 -0.91
CA GLU A 58 2.75 -18.03 -1.32
C GLU A 58 3.99 -17.54 -0.57
N GLU A 59 4.10 -17.81 0.74
CA GLU A 59 5.31 -17.49 1.52
C GLU A 59 6.54 -18.22 0.98
N ARG A 60 6.42 -19.52 0.70
CA ARG A 60 7.51 -20.30 0.08
C ARG A 60 7.91 -19.74 -1.28
N ARG A 61 6.92 -19.35 -2.09
CA ARG A 61 7.15 -18.74 -3.40
C ARG A 61 7.86 -17.40 -3.27
N SER A 62 7.39 -16.55 -2.37
CA SER A 62 7.95 -15.23 -2.07
C SER A 62 9.41 -15.33 -1.60
N ALA A 63 9.70 -16.19 -0.61
CA ALA A 63 11.05 -16.40 -0.11
C ALA A 63 12.02 -16.87 -1.20
N ARG A 64 11.57 -17.75 -2.09
CA ARG A 64 12.37 -18.20 -3.23
C ARG A 64 12.66 -17.08 -4.22
N LEU A 65 11.68 -16.23 -4.52
CA LEU A 65 11.87 -15.10 -5.44
C LEU A 65 12.82 -14.06 -4.85
N ALA A 66 12.65 -13.70 -3.58
CA ALA A 66 13.54 -12.77 -2.88
C ALA A 66 15.01 -13.24 -2.96
N ALA A 67 15.28 -14.53 -2.68
CA ALA A 67 16.63 -15.08 -2.77
C ALA A 67 17.21 -15.03 -4.20
N LEU A 68 16.38 -15.16 -5.24
CA LEU A 68 16.82 -15.03 -6.63
C LEU A 68 17.14 -13.57 -6.96
N GLU A 69 16.28 -12.64 -6.53
CA GLU A 69 16.46 -11.21 -6.73
C GLU A 69 17.75 -10.70 -6.06
N ASP A 70 18.00 -11.10 -4.81
CA ASP A 70 19.22 -10.76 -4.06
C ASP A 70 20.48 -11.28 -4.76
N ASN A 71 20.45 -12.53 -5.25
CA ASN A 71 21.58 -13.13 -5.95
C ASN A 71 21.88 -12.41 -7.28
N GLU A 72 20.83 -12.04 -8.02
CA GLU A 72 21.00 -11.26 -9.24
C GLU A 72 21.61 -9.89 -8.97
N GLU A 73 21.16 -9.20 -7.91
CA GLU A 73 21.74 -7.92 -7.51
C GLU A 73 23.21 -8.08 -7.11
N LEU A 74 23.55 -9.11 -6.33
CA LEU A 74 24.93 -9.40 -5.94
C LEU A 74 25.84 -9.63 -7.15
N ILE A 75 25.37 -10.36 -8.17
CA ILE A 75 26.13 -10.58 -9.41
C ILE A 75 26.33 -9.25 -10.16
N ARG A 76 25.28 -8.42 -10.28
CA ARG A 76 25.38 -7.09 -10.93
C ARG A 76 26.37 -6.21 -10.19
N ASP A 77 26.35 -6.21 -8.86
CA ASP A 77 27.25 -5.40 -8.04
C ASP A 77 28.71 -5.85 -8.14
N MET A 78 28.96 -7.15 -8.20
CA MET A 78 30.31 -7.69 -8.42
C MET A 78 30.86 -7.27 -9.80
N LYS A 79 30.02 -7.26 -10.84
CA LYS A 79 30.44 -6.75 -12.17
C LYS A 79 30.80 -5.26 -12.12
N ARG A 80 29.94 -4.43 -11.53
CA ARG A 80 30.21 -2.98 -11.35
C ARG A 80 31.51 -2.73 -10.59
N ARG A 81 31.79 -3.52 -9.54
CA ARG A 81 33.04 -3.41 -8.76
C ARG A 81 34.27 -3.80 -9.60
N LYS A 82 34.19 -4.88 -10.37
CA LYS A 82 35.27 -5.30 -11.29
C LYS A 82 35.54 -4.23 -12.36
N GLU A 83 34.50 -3.70 -13.00
CA GLU A 83 34.64 -2.62 -13.98
C GLU A 83 35.31 -1.38 -13.40
N LYS A 84 34.93 -0.97 -12.18
CA LYS A 84 35.58 0.15 -11.47
C LYS A 84 37.06 -0.12 -11.23
N MET A 85 37.45 -1.34 -10.86
CA MET A 85 38.85 -1.70 -10.63
C MET A 85 39.66 -1.71 -11.93
N ILE A 86 39.10 -2.25 -13.01
CA ILE A 86 39.74 -2.24 -14.34
C ILE A 86 39.94 -0.81 -14.82
N ARG A 87 38.91 0.03 -14.72
CA ARG A 87 38.98 1.44 -15.11
C ARG A 87 40.05 2.20 -14.30
N LYS A 88 40.10 2.00 -12.98
CA LYS A 88 41.14 2.61 -12.13
C LYS A 88 42.54 2.13 -12.50
N ARG A 89 42.70 0.84 -12.80
CA ARG A 89 43.99 0.28 -13.22
C ARG A 89 44.44 0.85 -14.56
N GLN A 90 43.50 1.05 -15.49
CA GLN A 90 43.79 1.64 -16.80
C GLN A 90 44.21 3.11 -16.64
N GLN A 91 43.48 3.90 -15.86
CA GLN A 91 43.89 5.29 -15.54
C GLN A 91 45.28 5.35 -14.91
N PHE A 92 45.59 4.45 -13.98
CA PHE A 92 46.93 4.41 -13.37
C PHE A 92 48.03 4.06 -14.38
N LEU A 93 47.77 3.22 -15.38
CA LEU A 93 48.74 2.94 -16.44
C LEU A 93 48.93 4.16 -17.35
N ASP A 94 47.82 4.79 -17.77
CA ASP A 94 47.84 5.97 -18.64
C ASP A 94 48.50 7.20 -17.97
N ASP A 95 48.44 7.32 -16.63
CA ASP A 95 49.08 8.41 -15.87
C ASP A 95 50.59 8.21 -15.65
N ASN A 96 51.13 7.01 -15.91
CA ASN A 96 52.55 6.66 -15.70
C ASN A 96 53.37 6.52 -17.00
N ASP A 97 52.74 6.72 -18.17
CA ASP A 97 53.38 6.83 -19.50
C ASP A 97 53.51 8.30 -19.93
#